data_AF-A0A1H1IHV2-F1
#
_entry.id   AF-A0A1H1IHV2-F1
#
_cell.length_a   1.000
_cell.length_b   1.000
_cell.length_c   1.000
_cell.angle_alpha   90.00
_cell.angle_beta   90.00
_cell.angle_gamma   90.00
#
_symmetry.space_group_name_H-M   'P 1'
#
loop_
_entity.id
_entity.type
_entity.pdbx_description
1 polymer ?
#
loop_
_entity_poly.entity_id
_entity_poly.type
_entity_poly.pdbx_seq_one_letter_code
_entity_poly.pdbx_strand_id
1 'polypeptide(L)' 'MTEDEALQISRKAAQDARKRVGVDDREALDKEFESKQESDPRVAEALLATGLLGLQSKQETKH' A
#
# COMPACT_ATOMS: atom_id res chain seq x y z
N MET A 1 -10.77 4.83 -9.23
CA MET A 1 -10.76 3.90 -8.09
C MET A 1 -11.36 4.61 -6.89
N THR A 2 -12.23 3.94 -6.13
CA THR A 2 -12.81 4.44 -4.89
C THR A 2 -11.84 4.25 -3.71
N GLU A 3 -12.09 4.94 -2.59
CA GLU A 3 -11.31 4.79 -1.36
C GLU A 3 -11.31 3.35 -0.83
N ASP A 4 -12.48 2.71 -0.76
CA ASP A 4 -12.60 1.32 -0.30
C ASP A 4 -11.83 0.35 -1.20
N GLU A 5 -11.88 0.53 -2.52
CA GLU A 5 -11.11 -0.28 -3.46
C GLU A 5 -9.60 -0.08 -3.27
N ALA A 6 -9.15 1.17 -3.09
CA ALA A 6 -7.74 1.48 -2.86
C ALA A 6 -7.24 0.84 -1.56
N LEU A 7 -8.02 0.92 -0.48
CA LEU A 7 -7.72 0.31 0.80
C LEU A 7 -7.66 -1.22 0.70
N GLN A 8 -8.63 -1.84 0.01
CA GLN A 8 -8.65 -3.29 -0.18
C GLN A 8 -7.45 -3.79 -0.99
N ILE A 9 -7.13 -3.13 -2.11
CA ILE A 9 -6.00 -3.51 -2.97
C ILE A 9 -4.69 -3.34 -2.20
N SER A 10 -4.48 -2.19 -1.55
CA SER A 10 -3.26 -1.91 -0.77
C SER A 10 -3.07 -2.89 0.38
N ARG A 11 -4.16 -3.23 1.10
CA ARG A 11 -4.12 -4.22 2.18
C ARG A 11 -3.77 -5.61 1.65
N LYS A 12 -4.36 -6.02 0.53
CA LYS A 12 -4.06 -7.33 -0.08
C LYS A 12 -2.60 -7.41 -0.53
N ALA A 13 -2.10 -6.37 -1.21
CA ALA A 13 -0.69 -6.30 -1.60
C ALA A 13 0.25 -6.45 -0.40
N ALA A 14 -0.05 -5.78 0.71
CA ALA A 14 0.73 -5.88 1.94
C ALA A 14 0.68 -7.26 2.59
N GLN A 15 -0.49 -7.91 2.59
CA GLN A 15 -0.62 -9.27 3.12
C GLN A 15 0.11 -10.30 2.25
N ASP A 16 0.03 -10.15 0.93
CA ASP A 16 0.69 -11.05 -0.01
C ASP A 16 2.21 -10.92 0.07
N ALA A 17 2.74 -9.69 0.20
CA ALA A 17 4.16 -9.46 0.43
C ALA A 17 4.64 -10.15 1.72
N ARG A 18 3.96 -9.90 2.84
CA ARG A 18 4.28 -10.53 4.14
C ARG A 18 4.25 -12.06 4.12
N LYS A 19 3.35 -12.66 3.35
CA LYS A 19 3.30 -14.12 3.20
C LYS A 19 4.48 -14.69 2.43
N ARG A 20 5.06 -13.92 1.50
CA ARG A 20 6.17 -14.38 0.66
C ARG A 20 7.53 -14.21 1.33
N VAL A 21 7.76 -13.05 1.94
CA VAL A 21 9.10 -12.68 2.45
C VAL A 21 9.18 -12.71 3.98
N GLY A 22 8.06 -12.89 4.68
CA GLY A 22 8.00 -12.78 6.15
C GLY A 22 7.72 -11.34 6.61
N VAL A 23 7.45 -11.19 7.91
CA VAL A 23 7.11 -9.89 8.53
C VAL A 23 8.31 -9.15 9.10
N ASP A 24 9.43 -9.86 9.34
CA ASP A 24 10.58 -9.31 10.04
C ASP A 24 11.66 -8.76 9.10
N ASP A 25 11.58 -9.07 7.80
CA ASP A 25 12.50 -8.57 6.78
C ASP A 25 11.89 -7.36 6.06
N ARG A 26 12.16 -6.17 6.59
CA ARG A 26 11.68 -4.91 6.04
C ARG A 26 12.20 -4.65 4.63
N GLU A 27 13.47 -4.96 4.36
CA GLU A 27 14.06 -4.68 3.04
C GLU A 27 13.43 -5.58 1.96
N ALA A 28 13.21 -6.86 2.29
CA ALA A 28 12.52 -7.77 1.39
C ALA A 28 11.06 -7.36 1.16
N LEU A 29 10.38 -6.84 2.18
CA LEU A 29 9.02 -6.31 2.05
C LEU A 29 8.98 -5.10 1.11
N ASP A 30 9.88 -4.14 1.29
CA ASP A 30 9.95 -2.94 0.46
C ASP A 30 10.21 -3.31 -1.02
N LYS A 31 11.14 -4.23 -1.29
CA LYS A 31 11.40 -4.76 -2.65
C LYS A 31 10.19 -5.45 -3.28
N GLU A 32 9.43 -6.23 -2.51
CA GLU A 32 8.23 -6.89 -3.03
C GLU A 32 7.11 -5.89 -3.34
N PHE A 33 6.98 -4.82 -2.55
CA PHE A 33 6.08 -3.71 -2.88
C PHE A 33 6.50 -2.98 -4.16
N GLU A 34 7.78 -2.63 -4.31
CA GLU A 34 8.30 -2.00 -5.52
C GLU A 34 8.03 -2.87 -6.75
N SER A 35 8.37 -4.16 -6.68
CA SER A 35 8.10 -5.11 -7.77
C SER A 35 6.61 -5.22 -8.10
N LYS A 36 5.73 -5.16 -7.10
CA LYS A 36 4.28 -5.17 -7.30
C LYS A 36 3.73 -3.89 -7.89
N GLN A 37 4.30 -2.73 -7.54
CA GLN A 37 3.93 -1.46 -8.15
C GLN A 37 4.35 -1.39 -9.62
N GLU A 38 5.52 -1.94 -9.96
CA GLU A 38 6.00 -2.02 -11.34
C GLU A 38 5.17 -2.99 -12.20
N SER A 39 4.76 -4.12 -11.62
CA SER A 39 4.05 -5.18 -12.36
C SER A 39 2.53 -5.02 -12.40
N ASP A 40 1.94 -4.25 -11.48
CA ASP A 40 0.49 -3.99 -11.43
C ASP A 40 0.20 -2.49 -11.20
N PRO A 41 -0.13 -1.73 -12.28
CA PRO A 41 -0.47 -0.32 -12.18
C PRO A 41 -1.63 -0.03 -11.21
N ARG A 42 -2.54 -0.99 -10.97
CA ARG A 42 -3.65 -0.81 -10.02
C ARG A 42 -3.15 -0.81 -8.59
N VAL A 43 -2.12 -1.59 -8.28
CA VAL A 43 -1.47 -1.56 -6.96
C VAL A 43 -0.74 -0.24 -6.76
N ALA A 44 -0.06 0.26 -7.79
CA ALA A 44 0.58 1.57 -7.74
C ALA A 44 -0.43 2.70 -7.48
N GLU A 45 -1.52 2.77 -8.25
CA GLU A 45 -2.59 3.76 -8.01
C GLU A 45 -3.23 3.61 -6.62
N ALA A 46 -3.46 2.39 -6.16
CA ALA A 46 -4.09 2.14 -4.86
C ALA A 46 -3.23 2.62 -3.69
N LEU A 47 -1.91 2.37 -3.76
CA LEU A 47 -0.97 2.82 -2.75
C LEU A 47 -0.84 4.35 -2.72
N LEU A 48 -0.85 5.00 -3.89
CA LEU A 48 -0.87 6.47 -3.98
C LEU A 48 -2.14 7.06 -3.37
N ALA A 49 -3.32 6.52 -3.73
CA ALA A 49 -4.59 6.97 -3.19
C ALA A 49 -4.67 6.78 -1.67
N THR A 50 -4.25 5.62 -1.17
CA THR A 50 -4.23 5.32 0.27
C THR A 50 -3.24 6.21 1.03
N GLY A 51 -2.07 6.50 0.44
CA GLY A 51 -1.10 7.44 1.00
C GLY A 51 -1.65 8.86 1.13
N LEU A 52 -2.38 9.34 0.12
CA LEU A 52 -3.05 10.65 0.15
C LEU A 52 -4.11 10.71 1.25
N LEU A 53 -4.96 9.70 1.37
CA LEU A 53 -5.97 9.61 2.44
C LEU A 53 -5.33 9.66 3.84
N GLY A 54 -4.21 8.96 4.02
CA GLY A 54 -3.44 8.99 5.27
C GLY A 54 -2.86 10.37 5.59
N LEU A 55 -2.44 11.14 4.58
CA LEU A 55 -1.98 12.52 4.77
C LEU A 55 -3.13 13.46 5.13
N GLN A 56 -4.28 13.33 4.46
CA GLN A 56 -5.47 14.14 4.71
C GLN A 56 -6.00 13.90 6.13
N SER A 57 -6.14 12.64 6.56
CA SER A 57 -6.56 12.30 7.93
C SER A 57 -5.63 12.89 9.01
N LYS A 58 -4.31 12.90 8.76
CA LYS A 58 -3.33 13.54 9.66
C LYS A 58 -3.41 15.06 9.67
N GLN A 59 -3.93 15.70 8.63
CA GLN A 59 -4.15 17.14 8.59
C GLN A 59 -5.46 17.51 9.31
N GLU A 60 -6.52 16.74 9.12
CA GLU A 60 -7.81 16.94 9.80
C GLU A 60 -7.69 16.83 11.33
N THR A 61 -6.85 15.92 11.82
CA THR A 61 -6.61 15.74 13.27
C THR A 61 -5.70 16.80 13.91
N LYS A 62 -5.09 17.69 13.12
CA LYS A 62 -4.24 18.79 13.61
C LYS A 62 -4.98 20.12 13.83
N HIS A 63 -6.28 20.15 13.54
CA HIS A 63 -7.18 21.27 13.80
C HIS A 63 -8.05 21.00 15.03
#